data_AF-A0A379YAW2-F1
#
_entry.id   AF-A0A379YAW2-F1
#
_cell.length_a   1.000
_cell.length_b   1.000
_cell.length_c   1.000
_cell.angle_alpha   90.00
_cell.angle_beta   90.00
_cell.angle_gamma   90.00
#
_symmetry.space_group_name_H-M   'P 1'
#
loop_
_entity.id
_entity.type
_entity.pdbx_description
1 polymer ?
#
loop_
_entity_poly.entity_id
_entity_poly.type
_entity_poly.pdbx_seq_one_letter_code
_entity_poly.pdbx_strand_id
1 'polypeptide(L)'
;MSQPVNKDGNHTEVLLVNSALVNCTGVAPMKCMQVRHSAQEPWGLFYTGIEGFTFEPGYNYRLKVQVTQVENPPADASSLRYTLIEQLEKNKA
;
A
#
# COMPACT_ATOMS: atom_id res chain seq x y z
N MET A 1 -6.84 -16.87 -15.26
CA MET A 1 -5.47 -16.71 -14.75
C MET A 1 -5.60 -16.48 -13.26
N SER A 2 -5.67 -17.58 -12.52
CA SER A 2 -6.11 -17.58 -11.12
C SER A 2 -4.87 -17.44 -10.24
N GLN A 3 -4.68 -16.28 -9.61
CA GLN A 3 -3.76 -16.20 -8.49
C GLN A 3 -4.28 -17.16 -7.40
N PRO A 4 -3.45 -18.09 -6.89
CA PRO A 4 -3.87 -19.02 -5.85
C PRO A 4 -4.08 -18.21 -4.57
N VAL A 5 -5.34 -18.01 -4.19
CA VAL A 5 -5.67 -17.51 -2.85
C VAL A 5 -5.33 -18.64 -1.87
N ASN A 6 -4.15 -18.54 -1.25
CA ASN A 6 -3.76 -19.45 -0.18
C ASN A 6 -4.73 -19.25 0.99
N LYS A 7 -5.16 -20.35 1.61
CA LYS A 7 -6.18 -20.42 2.67
C LYS A 7 -5.75 -19.86 4.03
N ASP A 8 -4.64 -19.14 4.08
CA ASP A 8 -4.23 -18.28 5.18
C ASP A 8 -4.36 -16.86 4.62
N GLY A 9 -5.16 -15.97 5.22
CA GLY A 9 -5.46 -14.62 4.70
C GLY A 9 -4.26 -13.66 4.58
N ASN A 10 -3.04 -14.19 4.63
CA ASN A 10 -1.78 -13.49 4.58
C ASN A 10 -1.04 -13.82 3.28
N HIS A 11 -0.72 -12.80 2.48
CA HIS A 11 0.09 -12.95 1.29
C HIS A 11 1.14 -11.84 1.20
N THR A 12 2.10 -11.99 0.29
CA THR A 12 3.09 -10.96 0.02
C THR A 12 2.89 -10.44 -1.39
N GLU A 13 2.97 -9.13 -1.56
CA GLU A 13 2.89 -8.48 -2.87
C GLU A 13 3.91 -7.34 -2.99
N VAL A 14 4.03 -6.81 -4.20
CA VAL A 14 4.87 -5.65 -4.48
C VAL A 14 3.98 -4.45 -4.78
N LEU A 15 4.14 -3.39 -4.01
CA LEU A 15 3.49 -2.10 -4.23
C LEU A 15 4.50 -1.11 -4.80
N LEU A 16 4.14 -0.49 -5.92
CA LEU A 16 4.80 0.70 -6.42
C LEU A 16 4.14 1.91 -5.76
N VAL A 17 4.92 2.79 -5.14
CA VAL A 17 4.43 4.01 -4.47
C VAL A 17 4.93 5.23 -5.26
N ASN A 18 4.01 6.13 -5.60
CA ASN A 18 4.32 7.36 -6.34
C ASN A 18 5.05 8.36 -5.45
N SER A 19 5.72 9.32 -6.07
CA SER A 19 6.53 10.35 -5.41
C SER A 19 5.79 11.45 -4.66
N ALA A 20 4.47 11.52 -4.80
CA ALA A 20 3.66 12.58 -4.20
C ALA A 20 2.45 12.01 -3.46
N LEU A 21 2.12 12.66 -2.33
CA LEU A 21 0.82 12.46 -1.69
C LEU A 21 -0.21 13.38 -2.31
N VAL A 22 -1.40 12.85 -2.53
CA VAL A 22 -2.53 13.60 -3.11
C VAL A 22 -3.58 13.89 -2.06
N ASN A 23 -4.33 14.97 -2.25
CA ASN A 23 -5.51 15.24 -1.41
C ASN A 23 -6.53 14.13 -1.61
N CYS A 24 -6.98 13.54 -0.52
CA CYS A 24 -8.02 12.52 -0.49
C CYS A 24 -8.91 12.72 0.74
N THR A 25 -10.07 12.09 0.76
CA THR A 25 -10.99 12.15 1.89
C THR A 25 -11.29 10.73 2.35
N GLY A 26 -10.86 10.40 3.57
CA GLY A 26 -11.31 9.20 4.28
C GLY A 26 -12.45 9.59 5.23
N VAL A 27 -12.23 9.42 6.53
CA VAL A 27 -13.10 9.99 7.59
C VAL A 27 -13.04 11.52 7.60
N ALA A 28 -11.90 12.11 7.23
CA ALA A 28 -11.67 13.54 7.10
C ALA A 28 -10.72 13.84 5.91
N PRO A 29 -10.61 15.11 5.46
CA PRO A 29 -9.63 15.50 4.45
C PRO A 29 -8.21 15.21 4.92
N MET A 30 -7.45 14.49 4.10
CA MET A 30 -6.08 14.07 4.41
C MET A 30 -5.22 13.94 3.14
N LYS A 31 -3.98 13.50 3.32
CA LYS A 31 -3.03 13.20 2.24
C LYS A 31 -2.88 11.69 2.11
N CYS A 32 -3.19 11.15 0.93
CA CYS A 32 -3.06 9.72 0.63
C CYS A 32 -1.85 9.45 -0.25
N MET A 33 -1.25 8.27 -0.06
CA MET A 33 -0.29 7.73 -1.01
C MET A 33 -1.01 7.31 -2.29
N GLN A 34 -0.27 7.29 -3.38
CA GLN A 34 -0.72 6.68 -4.62
C GLN A 34 0.07 5.40 -4.84
N VAL A 35 -0.62 4.27 -5.04
CA VAL A 35 0.02 2.97 -5.25
C VAL A 35 -0.50 2.27 -6.49
N ARG A 36 0.29 1.35 -7.03
CA ARG A 36 -0.13 0.42 -8.10
C ARG A 36 0.63 -0.89 -7.97
N HIS A 37 0.03 -2.00 -8.41
CA HIS A 37 0.63 -3.32 -8.31
C HIS A 37 1.57 -3.61 -9.50
N SER A 38 1.35 -2.94 -10.63
CA SER A 38 2.21 -3.04 -11.80
C SER A 38 2.37 -1.70 -12.53
N ALA A 39 3.43 -1.59 -13.34
CA ALA A 39 3.73 -0.35 -14.08
C ALA A 39 2.69 -0.01 -15.17
N GLN A 40 1.86 -0.96 -15.55
CA GLN A 40 0.83 -0.83 -16.58
C GLN A 40 -0.53 -0.42 -15.99
N GLU A 41 -0.69 -0.52 -14.68
CA GLU A 41 -1.91 -0.12 -13.99
C GLU A 41 -1.91 1.37 -13.65
N PRO A 42 -3.09 2.01 -13.65
CA PRO A 42 -3.24 3.37 -13.16
C PRO A 42 -2.93 3.44 -11.66
N TRP A 43 -2.51 4.62 -11.21
CA TRP A 43 -2.32 4.90 -9.80
C TRP A 43 -3.65 4.86 -9.05
N GLY A 44 -3.74 3.99 -8.04
CA GLY A 44 -4.83 3.94 -7.07
C GLY A 44 -4.53 4.79 -5.84
N LEU A 45 -5.58 5.26 -5.17
CA LEU A 45 -5.45 5.92 -3.87
C LEU A 45 -5.26 4.88 -2.78
N PHE A 46 -4.25 5.10 -1.94
CA PHE A 46 -3.94 4.25 -0.81
C PHE A 46 -4.18 5.04 0.47
N TYR A 47 -5.28 4.69 1.14
CA TYR A 47 -5.80 5.37 2.32
C TYR A 47 -5.19 4.84 3.62
N THR A 48 -4.54 3.68 3.57
CA THR A 48 -3.91 3.06 4.73
C THR A 48 -2.41 3.39 4.78
N GLY A 49 -1.80 3.21 5.94
CA GLY A 49 -0.35 3.21 6.07
C GLY A 49 0.25 1.86 5.68
N ILE A 50 1.56 1.84 5.48
CA ILE A 50 2.36 0.61 5.47
C ILE A 50 3.23 0.65 6.72
N GLU A 51 3.07 -0.32 7.60
CA GLU A 51 3.84 -0.37 8.85
C GLU A 51 5.33 -0.59 8.57
N GLY A 52 6.19 0.16 9.27
CA GLY A 52 7.63 0.12 9.03
C GLY A 52 8.09 0.90 7.79
N PHE A 53 7.17 1.48 7.00
CA PHE A 53 7.50 2.37 5.89
C PHE A 53 7.23 3.83 6.25
N THR A 54 8.20 4.70 5.97
CA THR A 54 8.03 6.15 6.08
C THR A 54 8.10 6.75 4.69
N PHE A 55 7.02 7.41 4.28
CA PHE A 55 6.97 8.09 2.99
C PHE A 55 7.84 9.35 3.01
N GLU A 56 8.77 9.47 2.06
CA GLU A 56 9.45 10.73 1.78
C GLU A 56 9.02 11.27 0.40
N PRO A 57 8.57 12.53 0.31
CA PRO A 57 8.16 13.15 -0.95
C PRO A 57 9.33 13.29 -1.92
N GLY A 58 9.04 13.19 -3.21
CA GLY A 58 10.04 13.29 -4.28
C GLY A 58 10.76 11.98 -4.59
N TYR A 59 10.30 10.85 -4.06
CA TYR A 59 10.84 9.52 -4.35
C TYR A 59 9.75 8.54 -4.76
N ASN A 60 9.99 7.78 -5.83
CA ASN A 60 9.19 6.61 -6.15
C ASN A 60 9.78 5.39 -5.45
N TYR A 61 8.90 4.53 -4.92
CA TYR A 61 9.32 3.33 -4.20
C TYR A 61 8.77 2.09 -4.86
N ARG A 62 9.52 0.99 -4.71
CA ARG A 62 9.02 -0.35 -4.94
C ARG A 62 9.19 -1.14 -3.66
N LEU A 63 8.09 -1.48 -3.03
CA LEU A 63 8.05 -2.06 -1.69
C LEU A 63 7.49 -3.47 -1.79
N LYS A 64 8.15 -4.43 -1.16
CA LYS A 64 7.59 -5.74 -0.89
C LYS A 64 6.88 -5.68 0.46
N VAL A 65 5.59 -5.93 0.47
CA VAL A 65 4.74 -5.82 1.65
C VAL A 65 4.04 -7.13 1.96
N GLN A 66 3.89 -7.43 3.25
CA GLN A 66 2.98 -8.46 3.71
C GLN A 66 1.60 -7.85 3.87
N VAL A 67 0.61 -8.44 3.21
CA VAL A 67 -0.80 -8.12 3.40
C VAL A 67 -1.37 -9.18 4.33
N THR A 68 -1.92 -8.75 5.46
CA THR A 68 -2.54 -9.64 6.44
C THR A 68 -3.97 -9.22 6.71
N GLN A 69 -4.88 -10.19 6.82
CA GLN A 69 -6.26 -9.91 7.20
C GLN A 69 -6.34 -9.58 8.69
N VAL A 70 -6.99 -8.48 9.02
CA VAL A 70 -7.26 -8.07 10.41
C VAL A 70 -8.59 -8.68 10.83
N GLU A 71 -8.57 -9.51 11.88
CA GLU A 71 -9.80 -10.01 12.48
C GLU A 71 -10.47 -8.91 13.30
N ASN A 72 -11.78 -8.71 13.09
CA ASN A 72 -12.60 -7.68 13.73
C ASN A 72 -12.02 -6.25 13.58
N PRO A 73 -11.85 -5.74 12.35
CA PRO A 73 -11.41 -4.37 12.16
C PRO A 73 -12.46 -3.40 12.75
N PRO A 74 -12.05 -2.24 13.27
CA PRO A 74 -12.98 -1.14 13.53
C PRO A 74 -13.83 -0.84 12.30
N ALA A 75 -15.09 -0.41 12.49
CA ALA A 75 -16.03 -0.18 11.39
C ALA A 75 -15.49 0.77 10.29
N ASP A 76 -14.61 1.70 10.67
CA ASP A 76 -14.03 2.73 9.81
C ASP A 76 -12.59 2.41 9.33
N ALA A 77 -12.09 1.20 9.59
CA ALA A 77 -10.74 0.78 9.25
C ALA A 77 -10.73 -0.32 8.17
N SER A 78 -9.64 -0.36 7.40
CA SER A 78 -9.41 -1.45 6.44
C SER A 78 -9.33 -2.79 7.17
N SER A 79 -9.94 -3.82 6.58
CA SER A 79 -9.75 -5.22 6.98
C SER A 79 -8.38 -5.79 6.59
N LEU A 80 -7.55 -5.00 5.90
CA LEU A 80 -6.22 -5.36 5.47
C LEU A 80 -5.17 -4.48 6.16
N ARG A 81 -4.15 -5.13 6.70
CA ARG A 81 -2.95 -4.52 7.26
C ARG A 81 -1.76 -4.79 6.34
N TYR A 82 -0.98 -3.75 6.08
CA TYR A 82 0.18 -3.80 5.21
C TYR A 82 1.44 -3.57 6.03
N THR A 83 2.37 -4.51 5.99
CA THR A 83 3.64 -4.42 6.71
C THR A 83 4.79 -4.45 5.72
N LEU A 84 5.71 -3.49 5.82
CA LEU A 84 6.91 -3.47 4.99
C LEU A 84 7.78 -4.69 5.32
N ILE A 85 8.01 -5.54 4.34
CA ILE A 85 9.01 -6.60 4.43
C ILE A 85 10.35 -6.06 3.95
N GLU A 86 10.37 -5.41 2.78
CA GLU A 86 11.60 -4.99 2.12
C GLU A 86 11.35 -3.81 1.17
N GLN A 87 12.24 -2.81 1.21
CA GLN A 87 12.28 -1.76 0.20
C GLN A 87 13.17 -2.23 -0.95
N LEU A 88 12.56 -2.66 -2.05
CA LEU A 88 13.27 -3.16 -3.23
C LEU A 88 13.96 -2.02 -3.99
N GLU A 89 13.28 -0.88 -4.13
CA GLU A 89 13.81 0.29 -4.84
C GLU A 89 13.35 1.60 -4.21
N LYS A 90 14.20 2.62 -4.26
CA LYS A 90 13.90 4.02 -3.93
C LYS A 90 14.61 4.91 -4.95
N ASN A 91 13.84 5.51 -5.85
CA ASN A 91 14.35 6.34 -6.95
C ASN A 91 13.85 7.77 -6.80
N LYS A 92 14.74 8.75 -6.93
CA LYS A 92 14.34 10.16 -6.93
C LYS A 92 13.51 10.43 -8.18
N ALA A 93 12.36 11.07 -7.99
CA ALA A 93 11.43 11.44 -9.06
C ALA A 93 11.86 12.71 -9.80
#